data_AF-A0AAV3UGQ6-F1
#
_entry.id   AF-A0AAV3UGQ6-F1
#
_cell.length_a   1.000
_cell.length_b   1.000
_cell.length_c   1.000
_cell.angle_alpha   90.00
_cell.angle_beta   90.00
_cell.angle_gamma   90.00
#
_symmetry.space_group_name_H-M   'P 1'
#
loop_
_entity.id
_entity.type
_entity.pdbx_description
1 polymer ?
#
loop_
_entity_poly.entity_id
_entity_poly.type
_entity_poly.pdbx_seq_one_letter_code
_entity_poly.pdbx_strand_id
1 'polypeptide(L)'
;MVYKIDSVDGDVLSWSVTETGVSCEVDESYTPTIYVSVHGDDDFSTARAALRDHPAVVRVAVVDERVSFRHDPEQVLRVDVVALNAVTSVARMVSKWGSPGEYRCYNVDFSWEFRYCLEEGIDPLPKHELSEMQIAVSETELASKRVTELTIDDEVVTGSGEDVLATLSARVESVDPDVLFLNTSDLIPVLFQRADRLDVEFQLGRRLGWQQLVGESTYESYGQVGHSPARYNLPGRVIIDGSNTFMWNQTNLIRYD
;
A
#
# COMPACT_ATOMS: atom_id res chain seq x y z
N MET A 1 -5.64 17.53 3.20
CA MET A 1 -5.24 17.04 1.86
C MET A 1 -4.76 15.62 2.02
N VAL A 2 -5.36 14.68 1.30
CA VAL A 2 -4.95 13.27 1.37
C VAL A 2 -3.53 13.13 0.83
N TYR A 3 -2.63 12.55 1.62
CA TYR A 3 -1.25 12.24 1.20
C TYR A 3 -0.94 10.75 1.28
N LYS A 4 -1.76 9.98 2.01
CA LYS A 4 -1.60 8.55 2.14
C LYS A 4 -2.96 7.86 2.28
N ILE A 5 -3.10 6.73 1.60
CA ILE A 5 -4.18 5.77 1.80
C ILE A 5 -3.55 4.50 2.39
N ASP A 6 -4.15 3.97 3.44
CA ASP A 6 -3.81 2.68 4.02
C ASP A 6 -4.99 1.73 3.95
N SER A 7 -4.71 0.43 3.96
CA SER A 7 -5.71 -0.61 4.21
C SER A 7 -5.28 -1.43 5.41
N VAL A 8 -5.97 -1.27 6.53
CA VAL A 8 -5.66 -1.94 7.79
C VAL A 8 -6.87 -2.77 8.19
N ASP A 9 -6.68 -4.08 8.38
CA ASP A 9 -7.73 -5.03 8.76
C ASP A 9 -8.96 -5.07 7.83
N GLY A 10 -8.80 -4.57 6.60
CA GLY A 10 -9.86 -4.52 5.58
C GLY A 10 -10.54 -3.16 5.46
N ASP A 11 -10.31 -2.26 6.40
CA ASP A 11 -10.80 -0.88 6.36
C ASP A 11 -9.85 -0.01 5.55
N VAL A 12 -10.42 0.94 4.79
CA VAL A 12 -9.63 1.97 4.11
C VAL A 12 -9.48 3.18 5.01
N LEU A 13 -8.24 3.59 5.22
CA LEU A 13 -7.88 4.76 6.01
C LEU A 13 -7.34 5.84 5.07
N SER A 14 -7.92 7.04 5.13
CA SER A 14 -7.43 8.22 4.45
C SER A 14 -6.71 9.14 5.42
N TRP A 15 -5.44 9.44 5.15
CA TRP A 15 -4.63 10.32 5.96
C TRP A 15 -4.48 11.67 5.27
N SER A 16 -4.88 12.73 5.98
CA SER A 16 -4.86 14.08 5.48
C SER A 16 -3.97 15.00 6.30
N VAL A 17 -3.11 15.76 5.64
CA VAL A 17 -2.45 16.92 6.28
C VAL A 17 -3.48 18.05 6.41
N THR A 18 -3.53 18.63 7.62
CA THR A 18 -4.37 19.77 8.02
C THR A 18 -3.48 20.87 8.62
N GLU A 19 -4.04 22.06 8.87
CA GLU A 19 -3.31 23.16 9.52
C GLU A 19 -2.80 22.81 10.92
N THR A 20 -3.42 21.84 11.59
CA THR A 20 -3.11 21.45 12.98
C THR A 20 -2.38 20.12 13.09
N GLY A 21 -1.93 19.53 11.97
CA GLY A 21 -1.28 18.21 11.92
C GLY A 21 -2.02 17.24 11.00
N VAL A 22 -1.89 15.94 11.26
CA VAL A 22 -2.50 14.90 10.42
C VAL A 22 -3.82 14.38 10.99
N SER A 23 -4.85 14.31 10.14
CA SER A 23 -6.12 13.65 10.43
C SER A 23 -6.22 12.30 9.74
N CYS A 24 -6.97 11.37 10.35
CA CYS A 24 -7.28 10.06 9.80
C CYS A 24 -8.80 9.89 9.71
N GLU A 25 -9.30 9.55 8.53
CA GLU A 25 -10.69 9.17 8.30
C GLU A 25 -10.74 7.69 7.89
N VAL A 26 -11.73 6.97 8.41
CA VAL A 26 -11.98 5.56 8.03
C VAL A 26 -13.19 5.55 7.11
N ASP A 27 -13.05 4.97 5.92
CA ASP A 27 -14.16 4.78 4.99
C ASP A 27 -14.69 3.35 5.10
N GLU A 28 -15.71 3.19 5.93
CA GLU A 28 -16.45 1.92 6.12
C GLU A 28 -17.48 1.67 5.01
N SER A 29 -17.73 2.67 4.15
CA SER A 29 -18.75 2.60 3.10
C SER A 29 -18.21 2.16 1.75
N TYR A 30 -16.89 2.14 1.60
CA TYR A 30 -16.22 1.82 0.35
C TYR A 30 -16.48 0.38 -0.10
N THR A 31 -17.07 0.25 -1.29
CA THR A 31 -17.32 -1.05 -1.95
C THR A 31 -16.53 -1.12 -3.25
N PRO A 32 -15.40 -1.87 -3.30
CA PRO A 32 -14.56 -1.95 -4.48
C PRO A 32 -15.30 -2.46 -5.71
N THR A 33 -14.93 -1.97 -6.89
CA THR A 33 -15.64 -2.27 -8.13
C THR A 33 -14.81 -3.13 -9.09
N ILE A 34 -15.37 -4.24 -9.56
CA ILE A 34 -14.86 -4.96 -10.74
C ILE A 34 -15.85 -4.85 -11.89
N TYR A 35 -15.37 -5.04 -13.11
CA TYR A 35 -16.21 -5.10 -14.31
C TYR A 35 -16.14 -6.48 -14.95
N VAL A 36 -17.26 -6.97 -15.45
CA VAL A 36 -17.35 -8.26 -16.15
C VAL A 36 -18.00 -8.06 -17.51
N SER A 37 -17.28 -8.32 -18.60
CA SER A 37 -17.89 -8.44 -19.93
C SER A 37 -18.35 -9.87 -20.18
N VAL A 38 -19.42 -10.01 -20.95
CA VAL A 38 -19.98 -11.28 -21.41
C VAL A 38 -19.87 -11.31 -22.93
N HIS A 39 -19.28 -12.37 -23.47
CA HIS A 39 -19.06 -12.58 -24.90
C HIS A 39 -19.59 -13.97 -25.28
N GLY A 40 -19.97 -14.16 -26.55
CA GLY A 40 -20.53 -15.43 -27.02
C GLY A 40 -22.06 -15.43 -27.00
N ASP A 41 -22.66 -16.60 -26.82
CA ASP A 41 -24.12 -16.78 -26.86
C ASP A 41 -24.81 -16.55 -25.50
N ASP A 42 -24.04 -16.35 -24.42
CA ASP A 42 -24.58 -16.08 -23.09
C ASP A 42 -25.02 -14.62 -22.95
N ASP A 43 -26.05 -14.41 -22.14
CA ASP A 43 -26.62 -13.09 -21.87
C ASP A 43 -26.25 -12.62 -20.45
N PHE A 44 -26.20 -11.30 -20.28
CA PHE A 44 -25.98 -10.66 -19.00
C PHE A 44 -26.93 -11.14 -17.91
N SER A 45 -28.13 -11.63 -18.25
CA SER A 45 -29.12 -12.11 -17.28
C SER A 45 -28.62 -13.25 -16.40
N THR A 46 -27.98 -14.28 -16.97
CA THR A 46 -27.47 -15.45 -16.24
C THR A 46 -26.37 -15.02 -15.26
N ALA A 47 -25.34 -14.34 -15.78
CA ALA A 47 -24.20 -13.90 -14.98
C ALA A 47 -24.60 -12.88 -13.92
N ARG A 48 -25.52 -11.96 -14.23
CA ARG A 48 -26.04 -10.99 -13.27
C ARG A 48 -26.80 -11.66 -12.14
N ALA A 49 -27.59 -12.70 -12.40
CA ALA A 49 -28.28 -13.45 -11.36
C ALA A 49 -27.27 -14.16 -10.44
N ALA A 50 -26.31 -14.88 -11.03
CA ALA A 50 -25.27 -15.58 -10.28
C ALA A 50 -24.42 -14.64 -9.40
N LEU A 51 -24.05 -13.46 -9.91
CA LEU A 51 -23.31 -12.45 -9.16
C LEU A 51 -24.15 -11.85 -8.02
N ARG A 52 -25.45 -11.58 -8.24
CA ARG A 52 -26.34 -11.03 -7.21
C ARG A 52 -26.53 -11.96 -6.02
N ASP A 53 -26.52 -13.27 -6.27
CA ASP A 53 -26.68 -14.27 -5.22
C ASP A 53 -25.38 -14.54 -4.45
N HIS A 54 -24.25 -13.96 -4.89
CA HIS A 54 -22.96 -14.18 -4.25
C HIS A 54 -22.82 -13.33 -2.97
N PRO A 55 -22.44 -13.90 -1.82
CA PRO A 55 -22.43 -13.20 -0.53
C PRO A 55 -21.41 -12.06 -0.44
N ALA A 56 -20.39 -12.07 -1.30
CA ALA A 56 -19.37 -11.02 -1.35
C ALA A 56 -19.70 -9.90 -2.35
N VAL A 57 -20.89 -9.91 -2.98
CA VAL A 57 -21.33 -8.89 -3.95
C VAL A 57 -22.40 -8.02 -3.31
N VAL A 58 -22.18 -6.71 -3.32
CA VAL A 58 -23.10 -5.71 -2.80
C VAL A 58 -24.09 -5.28 -3.88
N ARG A 59 -23.60 -5.05 -5.10
CA ARG A 59 -24.42 -4.54 -6.19
C ARG A 59 -23.95 -5.07 -7.53
N VAL A 60 -24.93 -5.31 -8.42
CA VAL A 60 -24.69 -5.63 -9.84
C VAL A 60 -25.56 -4.75 -10.72
N ALA A 61 -24.93 -4.03 -11.65
CA ALA A 61 -25.59 -3.18 -12.62
C ALA A 61 -25.01 -3.39 -14.02
N VAL A 62 -25.85 -3.27 -15.05
CA VAL A 62 -25.36 -3.18 -16.44
C VAL A 62 -25.02 -1.72 -16.69
N VAL A 63 -23.82 -1.44 -17.18
CA VAL A 63 -23.31 -0.09 -17.47
C VAL A 63 -22.56 -0.09 -18.80
N ASP A 64 -22.47 1.07 -19.46
CA ASP A 64 -21.54 1.30 -20.56
C ASP A 64 -20.20 1.77 -19.97
N GLU A 65 -19.13 0.98 -20.15
CA GLU A 65 -17.82 1.26 -19.55
C GLU A 65 -16.69 1.09 -20.56
N ARG A 66 -15.67 1.93 -20.48
CA ARG A 66 -14.48 1.81 -21.34
C ARG A 66 -13.44 0.92 -20.65
N VAL A 67 -13.57 -0.39 -20.84
CA VAL A 67 -12.69 -1.39 -20.23
C VAL A 67 -11.32 -1.55 -20.91
N SER A 68 -11.11 -0.91 -22.06
CA SER A 68 -9.83 -0.94 -22.80
C SER A 68 -9.57 0.37 -23.53
N PHE A 69 -8.31 0.79 -23.57
CA PHE A 69 -7.87 2.01 -24.28
C PHE A 69 -8.14 1.97 -25.79
N ARG A 70 -8.19 0.77 -26.39
CA ARG A 70 -8.29 0.61 -27.87
C ARG A 70 -9.73 0.56 -28.39
N HIS A 71 -10.72 0.48 -27.50
CA HIS A 71 -12.11 0.23 -27.87
C HIS A 71 -13.00 1.32 -27.30
N ASP A 72 -14.14 1.52 -27.95
CA ASP A 72 -15.22 2.34 -27.43
C ASP A 72 -15.86 1.68 -26.20
N PRO A 73 -16.61 2.43 -25.37
CA PRO A 73 -17.32 1.85 -24.25
C PRO A 73 -18.22 0.69 -24.71
N GLU A 74 -18.22 -0.38 -23.94
CA GLU A 74 -19.08 -1.54 -24.18
C GLU A 74 -19.96 -1.81 -22.95
N GLN A 75 -21.07 -2.52 -23.16
CA GLN A 75 -21.91 -2.94 -22.06
C GLN A 75 -21.18 -4.01 -21.24
N VAL A 76 -21.14 -3.80 -19.93
CA VAL A 76 -20.54 -4.73 -18.97
C VAL A 76 -21.38 -4.79 -17.70
N LEU A 77 -21.14 -5.81 -16.88
CA LEU A 77 -21.61 -5.83 -15.50
C LEU A 77 -20.62 -5.09 -14.62
N ARG A 78 -21.06 -3.98 -14.05
CA ARG A 78 -20.44 -3.41 -12.86
C ARG A 78 -20.81 -4.25 -11.65
N VAL A 79 -19.80 -4.69 -10.90
CA VAL A 79 -19.95 -5.53 -9.70
C VAL A 79 -19.23 -4.86 -8.55
N ASP A 80 -19.99 -4.31 -7.62
CA ASP A 80 -19.44 -3.76 -6.38
C ASP A 80 -19.37 -4.90 -5.34
N VAL A 81 -18.23 -5.08 -4.70
CA VAL A 81 -17.98 -6.15 -3.72
C VAL A 81 -17.85 -5.60 -2.30
N VAL A 82 -18.01 -6.48 -1.32
CA VAL A 82 -18.10 -6.11 0.10
C VAL A 82 -16.80 -5.58 0.70
N ALA A 83 -15.64 -5.91 0.13
CA ALA A 83 -14.33 -5.52 0.64
C ALA A 83 -13.22 -5.76 -0.39
N LEU A 84 -12.03 -5.20 -0.14
CA LEU A 84 -10.85 -5.31 -1.03
C LEU A 84 -10.41 -6.76 -1.27
N ASN A 85 -10.47 -7.62 -0.24
CA ASN A 85 -10.13 -9.04 -0.38
C ASN A 85 -11.14 -9.83 -1.23
N ALA A 86 -12.39 -9.35 -1.36
CA ALA A 86 -13.43 -10.01 -2.13
C ALA A 86 -13.18 -9.90 -3.64
N VAL A 87 -12.49 -8.85 -4.10
CA VAL A 87 -12.15 -8.59 -5.52
C VAL A 87 -11.57 -9.85 -6.18
N THR A 88 -10.48 -10.39 -5.63
CA THR A 88 -9.80 -11.56 -6.21
C THR A 88 -10.66 -12.82 -6.13
N SER A 89 -11.45 -12.97 -5.05
CA SER A 89 -12.32 -14.15 -4.86
C SER A 89 -13.44 -14.21 -5.90
N VAL A 90 -14.13 -13.08 -6.12
CA VAL A 90 -15.22 -12.95 -7.10
C VAL A 90 -14.66 -13.07 -8.52
N ALA A 91 -13.55 -12.40 -8.82
CA ALA A 91 -12.89 -12.50 -10.13
C ALA A 91 -12.49 -13.95 -10.46
N ARG A 92 -11.92 -14.69 -9.50
CA ARG A 92 -11.54 -16.10 -9.68
C ARG A 92 -12.74 -17.03 -9.83
N MET A 93 -13.88 -16.70 -9.21
CA MET A 93 -15.12 -17.44 -9.45
C MET A 93 -15.59 -17.23 -10.89
N VAL A 94 -15.68 -15.97 -11.33
CA VAL A 94 -16.13 -15.62 -12.69
C VAL A 94 -15.20 -16.22 -13.75
N SER A 95 -13.89 -16.26 -13.51
CA SER A 95 -12.93 -16.85 -14.46
C SER A 95 -13.11 -18.36 -14.71
N LYS A 96 -13.95 -19.03 -13.91
CA LYS A 96 -14.29 -20.45 -14.08
C LYS A 96 -15.61 -20.67 -14.83
N TRP A 97 -16.29 -19.61 -15.22
CA TRP A 97 -17.55 -19.68 -15.96
C TRP A 97 -17.31 -19.85 -17.45
N GLY A 98 -18.23 -20.59 -18.08
CA GLY A 98 -18.25 -20.78 -19.53
C GLY A 98 -16.93 -21.32 -20.09
N SER A 99 -16.72 -21.01 -21.36
CA SER A 99 -15.49 -21.25 -22.09
C SER A 99 -14.46 -20.13 -21.87
N PRO A 100 -13.16 -20.39 -22.08
CA PRO A 100 -12.14 -19.35 -21.96
C PRO A 100 -12.46 -18.10 -22.79
N GLY A 101 -12.52 -16.94 -22.13
CA GLY A 101 -12.76 -15.64 -22.76
C GLY A 101 -14.23 -15.28 -22.99
N GLU A 102 -15.16 -16.17 -22.64
CA GLU A 102 -16.62 -15.91 -22.60
C GLU A 102 -16.94 -14.86 -21.53
N TYR A 103 -16.32 -15.00 -20.35
CA TYR A 103 -16.37 -14.04 -19.27
C TYR A 103 -15.00 -13.42 -19.05
N ARG A 104 -14.93 -12.08 -19.05
CA ARG A 104 -13.68 -11.36 -18.79
C ARG A 104 -13.88 -10.37 -17.66
N CYS A 105 -12.98 -10.43 -16.69
CA CYS A 105 -12.95 -9.49 -15.59
C CYS A 105 -11.93 -8.38 -15.85
N TYR A 106 -12.28 -7.16 -15.49
CA TYR A 106 -11.44 -5.98 -15.58
C TYR A 106 -11.33 -5.30 -14.22
N ASN A 107 -10.26 -4.52 -14.05
CA ASN A 107 -9.91 -3.85 -12.81
C ASN A 107 -9.93 -4.86 -11.65
N VAL A 108 -9.19 -5.95 -11.75
CA VAL A 108 -9.13 -6.99 -10.70
C VAL A 108 -7.76 -7.07 -10.02
N ASP A 109 -6.79 -6.35 -10.57
CA ASP A 109 -5.36 -6.44 -10.30
C ASP A 109 -4.74 -5.11 -9.84
N PHE A 110 -5.55 -4.06 -9.68
CA PHE A 110 -5.10 -2.83 -9.05
C PHE A 110 -4.68 -3.07 -7.60
N SER A 111 -3.60 -2.39 -7.17
CA SER A 111 -3.30 -2.28 -5.74
C SER A 111 -4.46 -1.61 -5.03
N TRP A 112 -4.61 -1.89 -3.74
CA TRP A 112 -5.74 -1.41 -2.96
C TRP A 112 -5.81 0.12 -2.90
N GLU A 113 -4.66 0.76 -2.69
CA GLU A 113 -4.52 2.22 -2.59
C GLU A 113 -4.78 2.88 -3.94
N PHE A 114 -4.18 2.36 -5.01
CA PHE A 114 -4.39 2.88 -6.37
C PHE A 114 -5.86 2.76 -6.78
N ARG A 115 -6.48 1.61 -6.49
CA ARG A 115 -7.90 1.41 -6.74
C ARG A 115 -8.75 2.46 -6.02
N TYR A 116 -8.55 2.61 -4.72
CA TYR A 116 -9.34 3.56 -3.93
C TYR A 116 -9.22 4.98 -4.49
N CYS A 117 -8.01 5.43 -4.80
CA CYS A 117 -7.81 6.74 -5.42
C CYS A 117 -8.52 6.87 -6.77
N LEU A 118 -8.48 5.83 -7.60
CA LEU A 118 -9.14 5.83 -8.91
C LEU A 118 -10.67 5.87 -8.79
N GLU A 119 -11.24 5.04 -7.92
CA GLU A 119 -12.69 4.90 -7.76
C GLU A 119 -13.31 6.13 -7.07
N GLU A 120 -12.62 6.70 -6.08
CA GLU A 120 -13.08 7.88 -5.33
C GLU A 120 -12.58 9.22 -5.92
N GLY A 121 -11.87 9.18 -7.06
CA GLY A 121 -11.40 10.39 -7.75
C GLY A 121 -10.39 11.21 -6.94
N ILE A 122 -9.58 10.56 -6.12
CA ILE A 122 -8.57 11.20 -5.26
C ILE A 122 -7.29 11.40 -6.06
N ASP A 123 -6.82 12.64 -6.12
CA ASP A 123 -5.50 12.98 -6.63
C ASP A 123 -4.44 12.61 -5.58
N PRO A 124 -3.56 11.64 -5.83
CA PRO A 124 -2.57 11.19 -4.86
C PRO A 124 -1.36 12.14 -4.76
N LEU A 125 -1.28 13.20 -5.58
CA LEU A 125 -0.16 14.13 -5.56
C LEU A 125 -0.25 15.09 -4.36
N PRO A 126 0.77 15.14 -3.49
CA PRO A 126 0.84 16.12 -2.43
C PRO A 126 0.87 17.55 -3.01
N LYS A 127 0.01 18.43 -2.49
CA LYS A 127 -0.05 19.87 -2.86
C LYS A 127 0.77 20.76 -1.93
N HIS A 128 1.38 20.18 -0.91
CA HIS A 128 2.21 20.79 0.12
C HIS A 128 3.39 19.88 0.38
N GLU A 129 4.46 20.48 0.91
CA GLU A 129 5.64 19.75 1.33
C GLU A 129 5.29 18.83 2.51
N LEU A 130 5.77 17.60 2.44
CA LEU A 130 5.61 16.61 3.49
C LEU A 130 6.84 16.66 4.38
N SER A 131 6.63 16.61 5.70
CA SER A 131 7.72 16.54 6.66
C SER A 131 8.43 15.19 6.57
N GLU A 132 9.77 15.19 6.63
CA GLU A 132 10.57 13.99 6.53
C GLU A 132 11.47 13.81 7.75
N MET A 133 11.76 12.55 8.07
CA MET A 133 12.79 12.14 9.04
C MET A 133 13.62 11.03 8.42
N GLN A 134 14.94 11.19 8.47
CA GLN A 134 15.89 10.21 7.97
C GLN A 134 16.33 9.29 9.11
N ILE A 135 16.25 7.98 8.89
CA ILE A 135 16.72 6.97 9.84
C ILE A 135 17.68 6.04 9.10
N ALA A 136 18.91 5.95 9.59
CA ALA A 136 19.92 5.08 9.03
C ALA A 136 20.46 4.10 10.06
N VAL A 137 20.74 2.88 9.61
CA VAL A 137 21.38 1.81 10.38
C VAL A 137 22.57 1.26 9.61
N SER A 138 23.64 0.87 10.30
CA SER A 138 24.76 0.19 9.65
C SER A 138 24.39 -1.25 9.27
N GLU A 139 25.04 -1.80 8.23
CA GLU A 139 24.86 -3.21 7.87
C GLU A 139 25.20 -4.17 9.03
N THR A 140 26.16 -3.78 9.88
CA THR A 140 26.57 -4.58 11.04
C THR A 140 25.46 -4.65 12.09
N GLU A 141 24.86 -3.51 12.42
CA GLU A 141 23.73 -3.42 13.35
C GLU A 141 22.53 -4.20 12.81
N LEU A 142 22.20 -4.03 11.53
CA LEU A 142 21.10 -4.72 10.86
C LEU A 142 21.30 -6.24 10.86
N ALA A 143 22.48 -6.72 10.46
CA ALA A 143 22.80 -8.15 10.42
C ALA A 143 22.78 -8.79 11.82
N SER A 144 23.18 -8.05 12.86
CA SER A 144 23.15 -8.54 14.25
C SER A 144 21.74 -8.70 14.80
N LYS A 145 20.75 -7.99 14.23
CA LYS A 145 19.37 -7.84 14.75
C LYS A 145 19.32 -7.36 16.21
N ARG A 146 20.35 -6.64 16.65
CA ARG A 146 20.53 -6.09 18.00
C ARG A 146 20.91 -4.62 17.89
N VAL A 147 20.01 -3.85 17.31
CA VAL A 147 20.23 -2.41 17.10
C VAL A 147 20.51 -1.72 18.44
N THR A 148 21.71 -1.17 18.55
CA THR A 148 22.28 -0.40 19.66
C THR A 148 22.84 0.95 19.18
N GLU A 149 22.88 1.15 17.86
CA GLU A 149 23.21 2.42 17.22
C GLU A 149 22.30 2.67 16.00
N LEU A 150 21.81 3.90 15.88
CA LEU A 150 21.10 4.44 14.70
C LEU A 150 21.56 5.87 14.45
N THR A 151 21.37 6.35 13.23
CA THR A 151 21.44 7.79 12.91
C THR A 151 20.03 8.31 12.64
N ILE A 152 19.63 9.42 13.26
CA ILE A 152 18.36 10.10 13.03
C ILE A 152 18.66 11.55 12.65
N ASP A 153 18.31 11.98 11.43
CA ASP A 153 18.58 13.33 10.90
C ASP A 153 20.02 13.80 11.20
N ASP A 154 21.01 12.99 10.81
CA ASP A 154 22.46 13.17 11.06
C ASP A 154 22.94 13.07 12.52
N GLU A 155 22.05 12.86 13.50
CA GLU A 155 22.41 12.63 14.89
C GLU A 155 22.58 11.14 15.19
N VAL A 156 23.77 10.75 15.65
CA VAL A 156 24.04 9.36 16.06
C VAL A 156 23.48 9.12 17.46
N VAL A 157 22.56 8.17 17.55
CA VAL A 157 21.96 7.66 18.79
C VAL A 157 22.62 6.33 19.13
N THR A 158 23.26 6.25 20.30
CA THR A 158 23.87 5.01 20.82
C THR A 158 23.37 4.69 22.21
N GLY A 159 23.22 3.41 22.53
CA GLY A 159 22.80 2.98 23.86
C GLY A 159 22.47 1.50 23.95
N SER A 160 21.75 1.11 25.00
CA SER A 160 21.09 -0.20 25.00
C SER A 160 20.01 -0.26 23.91
N GLY A 161 19.54 -1.45 23.57
CA GLY A 161 18.44 -1.59 22.62
C GLY A 161 17.16 -0.89 23.08
N GLU A 162 16.92 -0.82 24.39
CA GLU A 162 15.80 -0.10 24.98
C GLU A 162 15.98 1.43 24.80
N ASP A 163 17.18 1.95 25.08
CA ASP A 163 17.48 3.38 24.95
C ASP A 163 17.31 3.86 23.50
N VAL A 164 17.78 3.07 22.53
CA VAL A 164 17.66 3.40 21.11
C VAL A 164 16.20 3.39 20.65
N LEU A 165 15.43 2.35 21.02
CA LEU A 165 14.01 2.26 20.66
C LEU A 165 13.19 3.39 21.30
N ALA A 166 13.47 3.72 22.57
CA ALA A 166 12.82 4.81 23.29
C ALA A 166 13.15 6.17 22.67
N THR A 167 14.42 6.41 22.35
CA THR A 167 14.87 7.66 21.70
C THR A 167 14.23 7.82 20.32
N LEU A 168 14.22 6.77 19.51
CA LEU A 168 13.58 6.78 18.20
C LEU A 168 12.08 7.06 18.30
N SER A 169 11.38 6.36 19.19
CA SER A 169 9.93 6.55 19.40
C SER A 169 9.62 7.97 19.83
N ALA A 170 10.36 8.52 20.80
CA ALA A 170 10.18 9.87 21.29
C ALA A 170 10.44 10.93 20.19
N ARG A 171 11.44 10.69 19.33
CA ARG A 171 11.76 11.59 18.21
C ARG A 171 10.65 11.56 17.16
N VAL A 172 10.18 10.38 16.77
CA VAL A 172 9.07 10.21 15.82
C VAL A 172 7.79 10.84 16.34
N GLU A 173 7.47 10.67 17.63
CA GLU A 173 6.30 11.28 18.27
C GLU A 173 6.41 12.80 18.33
N SER A 174 7.58 13.33 18.70
CA SER A 174 7.79 14.77 18.84
C SER A 174 7.82 15.53 17.51
N VAL A 175 8.36 14.91 16.46
CA VAL A 175 8.48 15.53 15.13
C VAL A 175 7.22 15.28 14.30
N ASP A 176 6.57 14.13 14.50
CA ASP A 176 5.45 13.63 13.71
C ASP A 176 5.68 13.66 12.18
N PRO A 177 6.75 13.05 11.65
CA PRO A 177 7.10 13.15 10.24
C PRO A 177 6.10 12.42 9.33
N ASP A 178 5.73 13.03 8.21
CA ASP A 178 4.86 12.39 7.21
C ASP A 178 5.55 11.25 6.46
N VAL A 179 6.87 11.40 6.27
CA VAL A 179 7.73 10.49 5.54
C VAL A 179 8.87 10.02 6.44
N LEU A 180 9.08 8.71 6.52
CA LEU A 180 10.29 8.10 7.06
C LEU A 180 11.19 7.67 5.91
N PHE A 181 12.32 8.35 5.76
CA PHE A 181 13.34 7.97 4.80
C PHE A 181 14.31 7.00 5.48
N LEU A 182 14.32 5.75 5.04
CA LEU A 182 15.15 4.69 5.62
C LEU A 182 16.28 4.38 4.66
N ASN A 183 17.52 4.26 5.14
CA ASN A 183 18.60 3.76 4.26
C ASN A 183 18.33 2.32 3.79
N THR A 184 17.57 1.54 4.57
CA THR A 184 16.96 0.28 4.17
C THR A 184 15.66 0.04 4.95
N SER A 185 14.61 -0.39 4.28
CA SER A 185 13.33 -0.67 4.96
C SER A 185 13.31 -1.97 5.76
N ASP A 186 14.30 -2.85 5.59
CA ASP A 186 14.49 -4.05 6.42
C ASP A 186 14.78 -3.73 7.89
N LEU A 187 15.09 -2.47 8.20
CA LEU A 187 15.18 -1.98 9.56
C LEU A 187 13.85 -2.12 10.31
N ILE A 188 12.70 -1.95 9.64
CA ILE A 188 11.37 -1.99 10.27
C ILE A 188 11.15 -3.30 11.03
N PRO A 189 11.16 -4.49 10.40
CA PRO A 189 10.97 -5.74 11.12
C PRO A 189 12.03 -5.97 12.21
N VAL A 190 13.27 -5.49 12.01
CA VAL A 190 14.34 -5.63 13.02
C VAL A 190 14.01 -4.83 14.28
N LEU A 191 13.52 -3.59 14.15
CA LEU A 191 13.14 -2.75 15.30
C LEU A 191 11.95 -3.34 16.06
N PHE A 192 10.89 -3.76 15.37
CA PHE A 192 9.73 -4.37 16.02
C PHE A 192 10.08 -5.70 16.69
N GLN A 193 10.84 -6.58 16.02
CA GLN A 193 11.32 -7.83 16.65
C GLN A 193 12.24 -7.57 17.85
N ARG A 194 13.01 -6.47 17.82
CA ARG A 194 13.86 -6.08 18.95
C ARG A 194 13.03 -5.61 20.12
N ALA A 195 11.99 -4.81 19.87
CA ALA A 195 11.03 -4.37 20.88
C ALA A 195 10.32 -5.56 21.53
N ASP A 196 9.79 -6.50 20.73
CA ASP A 196 9.15 -7.72 21.21
C ASP A 196 10.06 -8.54 22.13
N ARG A 197 11.35 -8.66 21.80
CA ARG A 197 12.34 -9.40 22.62
C ARG A 197 12.69 -8.71 23.93
N LEU A 198 12.57 -7.39 23.97
CA LEU A 198 12.83 -6.56 25.14
C LEU A 198 11.56 -6.32 25.98
N ASP A 199 10.39 -6.76 25.49
CA ASP A 199 9.09 -6.53 26.12
C ASP A 199 8.80 -5.03 26.33
N VAL A 200 9.14 -4.21 25.32
CA VAL A 200 8.90 -2.76 25.32
C VAL A 200 7.89 -2.39 24.25
N GLU A 201 6.98 -1.47 24.58
CA GLU A 201 6.06 -0.90 23.59
C GLU A 201 6.84 -0.07 22.57
N PHE A 202 6.53 -0.28 21.29
CA PHE A 202 7.21 0.40 20.19
C PHE A 202 6.24 0.69 19.04
N GLN A 203 6.27 1.93 18.55
CA GLN A 203 5.40 2.39 17.48
C GLN A 203 6.16 3.35 16.57
N LEU A 204 6.11 3.09 15.26
CA LEU A 204 6.61 4.03 14.24
C LEU A 204 5.47 4.64 13.41
N GLY A 205 4.36 3.92 13.22
CA GLY A 205 3.18 4.47 12.58
C GLY A 205 2.45 5.50 13.45
N ARG A 206 1.44 6.16 12.87
CA ARG A 206 0.44 6.94 13.61
C ARG A 206 -0.64 6.05 14.25
N ARG A 207 -0.73 4.79 13.83
CA ARG A 207 -1.41 3.68 14.54
C ARG A 207 -0.40 2.59 14.87
N LEU A 208 -0.77 1.74 15.83
CA LEU A 208 0.01 0.59 16.28
C LEU A 208 0.31 -0.37 15.12
N GLY A 209 1.46 -1.02 15.22
CA GLY A 209 1.88 -2.10 14.32
C GLY A 209 2.51 -1.63 13.01
N TRP A 210 2.76 -2.61 12.15
CA TRP A 210 3.31 -2.49 10.81
C TRP A 210 2.79 -3.67 9.98
N GLN A 211 2.83 -3.55 8.65
CA GLN A 211 2.44 -4.64 7.75
C GLN A 211 3.59 -4.94 6.78
N GLN A 212 3.73 -6.19 6.38
CA GLN A 212 4.51 -6.57 5.20
C GLN A 212 3.55 -6.70 4.03
N LEU A 213 3.62 -5.75 3.09
CA LEU A 213 2.74 -5.69 1.92
C LEU A 213 3.14 -6.75 0.87
N VAL A 214 4.44 -6.89 0.64
CA VAL A 214 5.00 -7.86 -0.32
C VAL A 214 6.28 -8.44 0.28
N GLY A 215 6.45 -9.75 0.14
CA GLY A 215 7.70 -10.44 0.49
C GLY A 215 8.84 -10.15 -0.48
N GLU A 216 10.05 -10.54 -0.10
CA GLU A 216 11.17 -10.54 -1.05
C GLU A 216 10.83 -11.42 -2.25
N SER A 217 11.12 -10.93 -3.45
CA SER A 217 10.90 -11.68 -4.69
C SER A 217 11.99 -11.39 -5.70
N THR A 218 12.32 -12.39 -6.49
CA THR A 218 13.24 -12.25 -7.61
C THR A 218 12.43 -12.06 -8.89
N TYR A 219 12.76 -11.05 -9.69
CA TYR A 219 12.14 -10.83 -11.00
C TYR A 219 13.20 -10.81 -12.10
N GLU A 220 12.87 -11.35 -13.27
CA GLU A 220 13.73 -11.25 -14.43
C GLU A 220 13.19 -10.17 -15.38
N SER A 221 14.02 -9.16 -15.67
CA SER A 221 13.69 -8.11 -16.64
C SER A 221 14.85 -7.97 -17.61
N TYR A 222 14.57 -8.05 -18.92
CA TYR A 222 15.56 -7.94 -20.00
C TYR A 222 16.81 -8.83 -19.84
N GLY A 223 16.62 -10.06 -19.33
CA GLY A 223 17.71 -11.02 -19.12
C GLY A 223 18.59 -10.73 -17.90
N GLN A 224 18.23 -9.75 -17.06
CA GLN A 224 18.82 -9.53 -15.74
C GLN A 224 17.88 -9.98 -14.64
N VAL A 225 18.42 -10.71 -13.68
CA VAL A 225 17.76 -11.12 -12.45
C VAL A 225 17.86 -9.95 -11.46
N GLY A 226 16.75 -9.26 -11.23
CA GLY A 226 16.59 -8.25 -10.19
C GLY A 226 16.01 -8.84 -8.91
N HIS A 227 16.42 -8.31 -7.75
CA HIS A 227 15.81 -8.62 -6.46
C HIS A 227 14.86 -7.48 -6.10
N SER A 228 13.58 -7.77 -5.94
CA SER A 228 12.60 -6.89 -5.29
C SER A 228 12.61 -7.22 -3.80
N PRO A 229 13.18 -6.38 -2.94
CA PRO A 229 13.08 -6.59 -1.51
C PRO A 229 11.64 -6.41 -1.00
N ALA A 230 11.43 -6.81 0.24
CA ALA A 230 10.14 -6.71 0.89
C ALA A 230 9.66 -5.26 0.96
N ARG A 231 8.34 -5.07 0.88
CA ARG A 231 7.69 -3.77 1.07
C ARG A 231 6.94 -3.77 2.38
N TYR A 232 7.16 -2.74 3.17
CA TYR A 232 6.54 -2.58 4.48
C TYR A 232 5.59 -1.40 4.49
N ASN A 233 4.63 -1.43 5.41
CA ASN A 233 3.70 -0.34 5.67
C ASN A 233 3.73 0.05 7.15
N LEU A 234 3.76 1.34 7.40
CA LEU A 234 3.54 1.95 8.71
C LEU A 234 2.28 2.80 8.65
N PRO A 235 1.18 2.46 9.34
CA PRO A 235 -0.07 3.20 9.25
C PRO A 235 0.13 4.70 9.42
N GLY A 236 -0.29 5.50 8.46
CA GLY A 236 -0.20 6.95 8.48
C GLY A 236 1.18 7.54 8.22
N ARG A 237 2.24 6.77 7.96
CA ARG A 237 3.53 7.33 7.52
C ARG A 237 3.99 6.71 6.21
N VAL A 238 4.49 7.53 5.29
CA VAL A 238 5.08 7.04 4.05
C VAL A 238 6.49 6.52 4.35
N ILE A 239 6.87 5.39 3.76
CA ILE A 239 8.23 4.88 3.84
C ILE A 239 8.90 5.13 2.49
N ILE A 240 10.06 5.78 2.51
CA ILE A 240 10.97 5.82 1.37
C ILE A 240 12.17 4.95 1.70
N ASP A 241 12.44 3.95 0.86
CA ASP A 241 13.55 3.03 1.04
C ASP A 241 14.72 3.40 0.13
N GLY A 242 15.78 3.93 0.74
CA GLY A 242 17.03 4.33 0.08
C GLY A 242 17.76 3.16 -0.60
N SER A 243 17.62 1.93 -0.10
CA SER A 243 18.24 0.74 -0.73
C SER A 243 17.57 0.36 -2.06
N ASN A 244 16.30 0.78 -2.23
CA ASN A 244 15.49 0.53 -3.43
C ASN A 244 15.43 1.70 -4.39
N THR A 245 15.89 2.88 -3.97
CA THR A 245 15.81 4.07 -4.80
C THR A 245 17.03 4.10 -5.73
N PHE A 246 17.05 3.19 -6.72
CA PHE A 246 18.00 3.20 -7.85
C PHE A 246 18.06 4.58 -8.53
N MET A 247 16.99 5.39 -8.41
CA MET A 247 16.88 6.73 -8.97
C MET A 247 17.51 7.85 -8.12
N TRP A 248 17.79 7.64 -6.83
CA TRP A 248 18.24 8.72 -5.92
C TRP A 248 19.64 9.23 -6.27
N ASN A 249 20.51 8.33 -6.75
CA ASN A 249 21.88 8.67 -7.17
C ASN A 249 22.05 8.90 -8.68
N GLN A 250 20.99 8.77 -9.49
CA GLN A 250 21.07 8.81 -10.96
C GLN A 250 20.19 9.90 -11.61
N THR A 251 19.34 10.60 -10.86
CA THR A 251 18.59 11.75 -11.39
C THR A 251 19.19 13.06 -10.91
N ASN A 252 19.78 13.83 -11.83
CA ASN A 252 20.19 15.23 -11.64
C ASN A 252 18.98 16.18 -11.43
N LEU A 253 18.00 15.80 -10.60
CA LEU A 253 16.84 16.62 -10.27
C LEU A 253 17.00 17.40 -8.95
N ILE A 254 18.22 17.46 -8.41
CA ILE A 254 18.60 18.45 -7.40
C ILE A 254 19.35 19.57 -8.13
N ARG A 255 18.68 20.69 -8.38
CA ARG A 255 19.37 21.97 -8.55
C ARG A 255 19.81 22.41 -7.16
N TYR A 256 21.12 22.42 -6.93
CA TYR A 256 21.68 23.30 -5.92
C TYR A 256 21.49 24.74 -6.42
N ASP A 257 20.76 25.54 -5.66
CA ASP A 257 20.96 26.99 -5.60
C ASP A 257 21.45 27.33 -4.19
#